data_AF-A0A0G4H7W5-F1
#
_entry.id   AF-A0A0G4H7W5-F1
#
_cell.length_a   1.000
_cell.length_b   1.000
_cell.length_c   1.000
_cell.angle_alpha   90.00
_cell.angle_beta   90.00
_cell.angle_gamma   90.00
#
_symmetry.space_group_name_H-M   'P 1'
#
loop_
_entity.id
_entity.type
_entity.pdbx_description
1 polymer ?
#
loop_
_entity_poly.entity_id
_entity_poly.type
_entity_poly.pdbx_seq_one_letter_code
_entity_poly.pdbx_strand_id
1 'polypeptide(L)'
;MMHCRPLISVVIAASIISSATAGEGNLNRRNLKGGGGGFGGGGGGFSGGGGGGGGFVAVHSSGGGGSGEGKPWTTTHTIVFSCLFGIPILCCIGWCVGCCIKGCVEGGNIQQQQRLASNRNDRIKPTVTKTPPQSGTWLGSYMERGVSFTTTYKLTFGVDGTVTGTGNDADGDFTVNGVYNTTTGKVSWSEKSRWRNLAVDVTGSFDAQYRSISGRYTANTGVSNTMTIRLATADPMTQPVPIPHPGMTRTEAPSPAHTALTVAPTEPDREPTIDGRSDTTAPSSFGGGQDRQPAVITRF
;
A
#
# COMPACT_ATOMS: atom_id res chain seq x y z
N MET A 1 -3.26 19.96 -16.59
CA MET A 1 -4.44 19.08 -16.41
C MET A 1 -5.10 18.90 -17.78
N MET A 2 -4.76 17.82 -18.48
CA MET A 2 -5.42 17.47 -19.75
C MET A 2 -6.68 16.68 -19.41
N HIS A 3 -7.85 17.24 -19.74
CA HIS A 3 -9.11 16.52 -19.70
C HIS A 3 -9.12 15.47 -20.82
N CYS A 4 -8.84 14.22 -20.47
CA CYS A 4 -9.09 13.09 -21.35
C CYS A 4 -10.62 12.88 -21.38
N ARG A 5 -11.29 13.51 -22.35
CA ARG A 5 -12.69 13.23 -22.66
C ARG A 5 -12.73 11.99 -23.56
N PRO A 6 -13.50 10.94 -23.24
CA PRO A 6 -13.69 9.83 -24.15
C PRO A 6 -14.66 10.29 -25.25
N LEU A 7 -14.13 10.65 -26.41
CA LEU A 7 -14.90 10.67 -27.65
C LEU A 7 -15.12 9.22 -28.09
N ILE A 8 -16.16 8.61 -27.54
CA ILE A 8 -16.82 7.45 -28.14
C ILE A 8 -17.75 8.01 -29.20
N SER A 9 -17.33 7.99 -30.46
CA SER A 9 -18.25 7.97 -31.59
C SER A 9 -17.54 7.72 -32.93
N VAL A 10 -17.99 6.62 -33.57
CA VAL A 10 -18.35 6.53 -34.99
C VAL A 10 -17.41 5.72 -35.92
N VAL A 11 -18.01 4.63 -36.44
CA VAL A 11 -17.70 3.75 -37.59
C VAL A 11 -16.64 2.66 -37.43
N ILE A 12 -17.07 1.39 -37.27
CA ILE A 12 -17.14 0.39 -38.37
C ILE A 12 -18.37 -0.50 -38.16
N ALA A 13 -19.46 -0.12 -38.83
CA ALA A 13 -20.52 -1.03 -39.20
C ALA A 13 -20.18 -1.57 -40.60
N ALA A 14 -19.71 -2.83 -40.68
CA ALA A 14 -19.81 -3.70 -41.86
C ALA A 14 -19.05 -5.00 -41.59
N SER A 15 -19.76 -6.02 -41.12
CA SER A 15 -19.63 -7.44 -41.53
C SER A 15 -20.54 -8.31 -40.66
N ILE A 16 -21.85 -8.09 -40.79
CA ILE A 16 -22.85 -9.13 -40.51
C ILE A 16 -23.33 -9.61 -41.88
N ILE A 17 -22.79 -10.73 -42.34
CA ILE A 17 -23.49 -11.63 -43.26
C ILE A 17 -23.38 -13.04 -42.67
N SER A 18 -24.50 -13.48 -42.11
CA SER A 18 -25.04 -14.84 -42.05
C SER A 18 -24.21 -15.96 -41.43
N SER A 19 -24.63 -16.38 -40.23
CA SER A 19 -25.14 -17.74 -39.97
C SER A 19 -25.84 -17.78 -38.62
N ALA A 20 -27.13 -17.42 -38.62
CA ALA A 20 -28.02 -17.77 -37.53
C ALA A 20 -28.33 -19.26 -37.61
N THR A 21 -27.96 -20.02 -36.59
CA THR A 21 -28.77 -21.17 -36.16
C THR A 21 -29.17 -20.90 -34.72
N ALA A 22 -30.47 -20.76 -34.52
CA ALA A 22 -31.09 -20.58 -33.23
C ALA A 22 -30.89 -21.86 -32.40
N GLY A 23 -30.16 -21.73 -31.30
CA GLY A 23 -30.25 -22.65 -30.17
C GLY A 23 -30.83 -21.88 -28.99
N GLU A 24 -32.08 -22.19 -28.64
CA GLU A 24 -32.71 -21.69 -27.41
C GLU A 24 -31.91 -22.18 -26.20
N GLY A 25 -31.09 -21.30 -25.64
CA GLY A 25 -30.36 -21.49 -24.39
C GLY A 25 -31.01 -20.67 -23.28
N ASN A 26 -31.74 -21.38 -22.44
CA ASN A 26 -32.46 -20.95 -21.25
C ASN A 26 -31.74 -19.84 -20.42
N LEU A 27 -32.45 -18.74 -20.19
CA LEU A 27 -32.03 -17.61 -19.36
C LEU A 27 -31.81 -18.03 -17.91
N ASN A 28 -30.60 -17.83 -17.38
CA ASN A 28 -30.42 -17.67 -15.94
C ASN A 28 -29.90 -16.28 -15.61
N ARG A 29 -30.84 -15.39 -15.31
CA ARG A 29 -30.60 -14.08 -14.69
C ARG A 29 -29.90 -14.29 -13.35
N ARG A 30 -28.68 -13.79 -13.19
CA ARG A 30 -28.19 -13.42 -11.86
C ARG A 30 -28.26 -11.91 -11.70
N ASN A 31 -29.29 -11.51 -10.93
CA ASN A 31 -29.40 -10.24 -10.23
C ASN A 31 -28.06 -9.88 -9.57
N LEU A 32 -27.53 -8.69 -9.84
CA LEU A 32 -26.71 -7.97 -8.87
C LEU A 32 -27.46 -6.69 -8.50
N LYS A 33 -28.36 -6.88 -7.53
CA LYS A 33 -28.96 -5.85 -6.69
C LYS A 33 -27.91 -5.41 -5.68
N GLY A 34 -27.77 -4.10 -5.50
CA GLY A 34 -26.69 -3.50 -4.73
C GLY A 34 -26.82 -3.57 -3.20
N GLY A 35 -25.95 -2.80 -2.56
CA GLY A 35 -26.16 -2.24 -1.24
C GLY A 35 -25.57 -3.01 -0.07
N GLY A 36 -24.90 -2.26 0.79
CA GLY A 36 -24.99 -2.46 2.24
C GLY A 36 -23.84 -3.26 2.86
N GLY A 37 -23.30 -2.71 3.96
CA GLY A 37 -22.23 -3.32 4.73
C GLY A 37 -22.71 -4.45 5.66
N GLY A 38 -21.82 -4.91 6.53
CA GLY A 38 -22.20 -5.86 7.56
C GLY A 38 -21.02 -6.61 8.15
N PHE A 39 -20.91 -6.52 9.48
CA PHE A 39 -19.98 -7.18 10.35
C PHE A 39 -20.29 -8.68 10.55
N GLY A 40 -19.33 -9.40 11.15
CA GLY A 40 -19.50 -10.73 11.76
C GLY A 40 -19.12 -11.87 10.82
N GLY A 41 -18.38 -12.91 11.20
CA GLY A 41 -18.14 -13.48 12.52
C GLY A 41 -18.33 -15.00 12.38
N GLY A 42 -17.37 -15.79 12.86
CA GLY A 42 -17.59 -17.17 13.31
C GLY A 42 -17.69 -18.30 12.27
N GLY A 43 -16.79 -19.28 12.41
CA GLY A 43 -17.17 -20.66 12.74
C GLY A 43 -17.49 -21.65 11.60
N GLY A 44 -16.88 -22.85 11.72
CA GLY A 44 -17.31 -24.10 11.08
C GLY A 44 -16.90 -24.23 9.61
N GLY A 45 -16.09 -25.18 9.16
CA GLY A 45 -16.02 -26.59 9.56
C GLY A 45 -17.09 -27.38 8.83
N PHE A 46 -16.87 -27.74 7.55
CA PHE A 46 -17.51 -28.90 6.92
C PHE A 46 -16.60 -29.51 5.83
N SER A 47 -16.37 -30.80 6.03
CA SER A 47 -15.88 -31.82 5.12
C SER A 47 -16.97 -32.28 4.15
N GLY A 48 -16.56 -32.92 3.06
CA GLY A 48 -17.41 -33.61 2.08
C GLY A 48 -17.46 -32.87 0.75
N GLY A 49 -17.29 -33.47 -0.43
CA GLY A 49 -17.44 -34.86 -0.84
C GLY A 49 -18.19 -34.86 -2.18
N GLY A 50 -17.78 -35.72 -3.12
CA GLY A 50 -18.47 -35.96 -4.40
C GLY A 50 -18.03 -35.01 -5.53
N GLY A 51 -17.56 -35.45 -6.70
CA GLY A 51 -17.98 -36.63 -7.45
C GLY A 51 -19.03 -36.19 -8.46
N GLY A 52 -18.65 -36.08 -9.74
CA GLY A 52 -19.58 -35.69 -10.81
C GLY A 52 -18.87 -35.48 -12.14
N GLY A 53 -18.53 -36.58 -12.81
CA GLY A 53 -18.13 -36.56 -14.22
C GLY A 53 -19.33 -36.21 -15.10
N GLY A 54 -19.15 -35.22 -15.96
CA GLY A 54 -20.09 -34.89 -17.04
C GLY A 54 -19.43 -35.22 -18.37
N GLY A 55 -19.85 -36.33 -18.98
CA GLY A 55 -19.43 -36.72 -20.32
C GLY A 55 -19.97 -35.77 -21.38
N PHE A 56 -19.10 -35.34 -22.29
CA PHE A 56 -19.50 -34.64 -23.50
C PHE A 56 -20.00 -35.67 -24.51
N VAL A 57 -21.28 -35.58 -24.85
CA VAL A 57 -21.90 -36.38 -25.91
C VAL A 57 -21.43 -35.81 -27.24
N ALA A 58 -20.67 -36.61 -28.00
CA ALA A 58 -20.32 -36.33 -29.38
C ALA A 58 -21.60 -36.32 -30.24
N VAL A 59 -22.00 -35.13 -30.71
CA VAL A 59 -23.06 -35.01 -31.70
C VAL A 59 -22.45 -35.27 -33.08
N HIS A 60 -22.63 -36.50 -33.56
CA HIS A 60 -22.45 -36.86 -34.97
C HIS A 60 -23.48 -36.09 -35.81
N SER A 61 -23.05 -35.02 -36.47
CA SER A 61 -23.81 -34.41 -37.57
C SER A 61 -23.46 -35.16 -38.85
N SER A 62 -24.41 -35.97 -39.31
CA SER A 62 -24.34 -36.75 -40.54
C SER A 62 -24.96 -35.96 -41.69
N GLY A 63 -24.32 -36.05 -42.86
CA GLY A 63 -25.01 -36.18 -44.15
C GLY A 63 -25.62 -34.91 -44.77
N GLY A 64 -24.88 -34.30 -45.68
CA GLY A 64 -25.40 -33.33 -46.64
C GLY A 64 -24.50 -33.26 -47.88
N GLY A 65 -24.53 -34.32 -48.70
CA GLY A 65 -23.79 -34.41 -49.95
C GLY A 65 -24.37 -33.48 -51.01
N GLY A 66 -23.66 -32.39 -51.29
CA GLY A 66 -23.87 -31.53 -52.45
C GLY A 66 -22.68 -31.66 -53.41
N SER A 67 -22.85 -32.53 -54.42
CA SER A 67 -21.95 -32.65 -55.57
C SER A 67 -22.13 -31.41 -56.45
N GLY A 68 -21.20 -30.46 -56.33
CA GLY A 68 -21.08 -29.32 -57.22
C GLY A 68 -19.60 -29.09 -57.51
N GLU A 69 -19.16 -29.51 -58.69
CA GLU A 69 -17.81 -29.26 -59.22
C GLU A 69 -17.65 -27.76 -59.55
N GLY A 70 -17.54 -26.94 -58.52
CA GLY A 70 -17.11 -25.54 -58.59
C GLY A 70 -15.66 -25.43 -58.18
N LYS A 71 -14.78 -25.05 -59.11
CA LYS A 71 -13.33 -24.94 -58.91
C LYS A 71 -12.97 -24.14 -57.63
N PRO A 72 -12.18 -24.67 -56.68
CA PRO A 72 -11.95 -24.08 -55.35
C PRO A 72 -10.88 -22.98 -55.37
N TRP A 73 -11.11 -21.88 -56.09
CA TRP A 73 -10.21 -20.72 -56.10
C TRP A 73 -10.45 -19.76 -54.93
N THR A 74 -11.44 -20.02 -54.07
CA THR A 74 -11.86 -19.08 -53.02
C THR A 74 -11.16 -19.32 -51.68
N THR A 75 -10.83 -20.56 -51.31
CA THR A 75 -10.30 -20.88 -49.98
C THR A 75 -8.91 -20.30 -49.72
N THR A 76 -8.02 -20.30 -50.71
CA THR A 76 -6.65 -19.79 -50.55
C THR A 76 -6.60 -18.27 -50.42
N HIS A 77 -7.47 -17.54 -51.13
CA HIS A 77 -7.51 -16.07 -51.06
C HIS A 77 -8.10 -15.56 -49.75
N THR A 78 -9.07 -16.26 -49.15
CA THR A 78 -9.62 -15.89 -47.84
C THR A 78 -8.60 -15.99 -46.72
N ILE A 79 -7.75 -17.03 -46.74
CA ILE A 79 -6.69 -17.21 -45.72
C ILE A 79 -5.65 -16.08 -45.84
N VAL A 80 -5.18 -15.77 -47.05
CA VAL A 80 -4.16 -14.72 -47.27
C VAL A 80 -4.68 -13.34 -46.87
N PHE A 81 -5.93 -12.98 -47.21
CA PHE A 81 -6.52 -11.70 -46.79
C PHE A 81 -6.68 -11.60 -45.27
N SER A 82 -7.09 -12.69 -44.60
CA SER A 82 -7.24 -12.70 -43.14
C SER A 82 -5.91 -12.53 -42.41
N CYS A 83 -4.82 -13.10 -42.93
CA CYS A 83 -3.50 -12.97 -42.34
C CYS A 83 -2.90 -11.57 -42.56
N LEU A 84 -3.07 -10.99 -43.76
CA LEU A 84 -2.46 -9.69 -44.09
C LEU A 84 -3.18 -8.50 -43.45
N PHE A 85 -4.50 -8.58 -43.29
CA PHE A 85 -5.30 -7.45 -42.80
C PHE A 85 -5.99 -7.73 -41.44
N GLY A 86 -6.43 -8.96 -41.19
CA GLY A 86 -7.11 -9.31 -39.95
C GLY A 86 -6.19 -9.29 -38.73
N ILE A 87 -5.00 -9.88 -38.83
CA ILE A 87 -4.04 -9.97 -37.71
C ILE A 87 -3.56 -8.56 -37.26
N PRO A 88 -3.12 -7.65 -38.15
CA PRO A 88 -2.70 -6.32 -37.73
C PRO A 88 -3.82 -5.52 -37.07
N ILE A 89 -5.06 -5.60 -37.59
CA ILE A 89 -6.22 -4.90 -37.02
C ILE A 89 -6.53 -5.44 -35.62
N LEU A 90 -6.54 -6.75 -35.43
CA LEU A 90 -6.76 -7.36 -34.11
C LEU A 90 -5.64 -7.00 -33.12
N CYS A 91 -4.38 -6.96 -33.58
CA CYS A 91 -3.26 -6.48 -32.78
C CYS A 91 -3.42 -5.01 -32.37
N CYS A 92 -3.83 -4.14 -33.29
CA CYS A 92 -4.09 -2.72 -33.00
C CYS A 92 -5.23 -2.56 -31.99
N ILE A 93 -6.36 -3.25 -32.18
CA ILE A 93 -7.49 -3.19 -31.23
C ILE A 93 -7.06 -3.73 -29.86
N GLY A 94 -6.37 -4.87 -29.81
CA GLY A 94 -5.86 -5.45 -28.58
C GLY A 94 -4.91 -4.50 -27.83
N TRP A 95 -4.00 -3.85 -28.55
CA TRP A 95 -3.10 -2.84 -27.99
C TRP A 95 -3.85 -1.62 -27.46
N CYS A 96 -4.76 -1.05 -28.25
CA CYS A 96 -5.57 0.10 -27.83
C CYS A 96 -6.40 -0.22 -26.57
N VAL A 97 -7.10 -1.35 -26.56
CA VAL A 97 -7.88 -1.80 -25.40
C VAL A 97 -6.96 -2.03 -24.19
N GLY A 98 -5.80 -2.67 -24.37
CA GLY A 98 -4.81 -2.87 -23.31
C GLY A 98 -4.29 -1.57 -22.71
N CYS A 99 -3.95 -0.59 -23.55
CA CYS A 99 -3.52 0.74 -23.10
C CYS A 99 -4.64 1.49 -22.37
N CYS A 100 -5.88 1.43 -22.85
CA CYS A 100 -7.03 2.04 -22.20
C CYS A 100 -7.28 1.44 -20.81
N ILE A 101 -7.26 0.11 -20.69
CA ILE A 101 -7.47 -0.57 -19.40
C ILE A 101 -6.38 -0.16 -18.40
N LYS A 102 -5.10 -0.15 -18.82
CA LYS A 102 -3.98 0.23 -17.93
C LYS A 102 -4.13 1.67 -17.40
N GLY A 103 -4.48 2.62 -18.28
CA GLY A 103 -4.70 4.01 -17.89
C GLY A 103 -5.89 4.20 -16.93
N CYS A 104 -6.98 3.46 -17.13
CA CYS A 104 -8.14 3.50 -16.23
C CYS A 104 -7.83 2.97 -14.83
N VAL A 105 -7.08 1.87 -14.73
CA VAL A 105 -6.72 1.28 -13.43
C VAL A 105 -5.80 2.21 -12.64
N GLU A 106 -4.79 2.80 -13.29
CA GLU A 106 -3.85 3.69 -12.61
C GLU A 106 -4.51 5.00 -12.13
N GLY A 107 -5.45 5.54 -12.93
CA GLY A 107 -6.21 6.74 -12.56
C GLY A 107 -7.12 6.57 -11.34
N GLY A 108 -7.79 5.42 -11.21
CA GLY A 108 -8.69 5.13 -10.08
C GLY A 108 -7.94 5.06 -8.74
N ASN A 109 -6.75 4.46 -8.75
CA ASN A 109 -5.91 4.27 -7.57
C ASN A 109 -5.42 5.59 -6.96
N ILE A 110 -5.04 6.56 -7.80
CA ILE A 110 -4.60 7.89 -7.35
C ILE A 110 -5.78 8.66 -6.73
N GLN A 111 -6.96 8.61 -7.37
CA GLN A 111 -8.16 9.26 -6.84
C GLN A 111 -8.57 8.69 -5.48
N GLN A 112 -8.45 7.37 -5.30
CA GLN A 112 -8.73 6.73 -4.02
C GLN A 112 -7.83 7.26 -2.90
N GLN A 113 -6.53 7.38 -3.12
CA GLN A 113 -5.61 7.93 -2.11
C GLN A 113 -5.89 9.41 -1.82
N GLN A 114 -6.16 10.21 -2.83
CA GLN A 114 -6.53 11.61 -2.62
C GLN A 114 -7.79 11.72 -1.77
N ARG A 115 -8.79 10.86 -2.00
CA ARG A 115 -10.00 10.79 -1.21
C ARG A 115 -9.75 10.32 0.23
N LEU A 116 -8.87 9.35 0.41
CA LEU A 116 -8.47 8.89 1.74
C LEU A 116 -7.75 10.00 2.51
N ALA A 117 -6.86 10.74 1.84
CA ALA A 117 -6.16 11.88 2.41
C ALA A 117 -7.11 13.04 2.74
N SER A 118 -8.05 13.38 1.83
CA SER A 118 -9.01 14.48 2.05
C SER A 118 -9.94 14.21 3.22
N ASN A 119 -10.40 12.96 3.36
CA ASN A 119 -11.37 12.59 4.38
C ASN A 119 -10.72 12.28 5.75
N ARG A 120 -9.39 12.40 5.86
CA ARG A 120 -8.67 12.00 7.08
C ARG A 120 -9.10 12.82 8.29
N ASN A 121 -9.27 14.13 8.11
CA ASN A 121 -9.72 15.03 9.16
C ASN A 121 -11.13 14.68 9.65
N ASP A 122 -12.03 14.28 8.74
CA ASP A 122 -13.39 13.88 9.10
C ASP A 122 -13.42 12.57 9.89
N ARG A 123 -12.55 11.61 9.53
CA ARG A 123 -12.45 10.30 10.20
C ARG A 123 -11.87 10.41 11.61
N ILE A 124 -10.80 11.19 11.76
CA ILE A 124 -10.02 11.26 13.00
C ILE A 124 -10.52 12.37 13.93
N LYS A 125 -11.00 13.48 13.36
CA LYS A 125 -11.42 14.69 14.07
C LYS A 125 -10.30 15.18 15.00
N PRO A 126 -9.18 15.70 14.46
CA PRO A 126 -8.04 16.08 15.29
C PRO A 126 -8.44 17.05 16.40
N THR A 127 -7.83 16.86 17.57
CA THR A 127 -8.10 17.66 18.76
C THR A 127 -6.81 18.28 19.26
N VAL A 128 -6.85 19.57 19.58
CA VAL A 128 -5.73 20.24 20.26
C VAL A 128 -5.48 19.58 21.61
N THR A 129 -4.22 19.26 21.90
CA THR A 129 -3.79 18.60 23.13
C THR A 129 -2.63 19.35 23.77
N LYS A 130 -2.62 19.40 25.10
CA LYS A 130 -1.48 19.94 25.87
C LYS A 130 -0.31 18.96 25.96
N THR A 131 -0.61 17.67 25.83
CA THR A 131 0.35 16.57 25.96
C THR A 131 0.27 15.71 24.71
N PRO A 132 0.98 16.07 23.63
CA PRO A 132 1.05 15.24 22.44
C PRO A 132 1.77 13.91 22.75
N PRO A 133 1.53 12.85 21.96
CA PRO A 133 2.36 11.65 21.98
C PRO A 133 3.85 11.98 21.81
N GLN A 134 4.72 11.09 22.28
CA GLN A 134 6.16 11.31 22.16
C GLN A 134 6.60 11.25 20.69
N SER A 135 7.28 12.30 20.23
CA SER A 135 7.95 12.29 18.92
C SER A 135 9.27 11.52 19.01
N GLY A 136 9.76 11.04 17.87
CA GLY A 136 11.03 10.32 17.78
C GLY A 136 11.01 9.19 16.77
N THR A 137 11.88 8.20 16.99
CA THR A 137 12.01 7.01 16.15
C THR A 137 11.04 5.93 16.60
N TRP A 138 10.25 5.42 15.65
CA TRP A 138 9.31 4.32 15.83
C TRP A 138 9.70 3.15 14.93
N LEU A 139 9.65 1.94 15.48
CA LEU A 139 9.91 0.70 14.74
C LEU A 139 8.60 -0.04 14.50
N GLY A 140 8.40 -0.48 13.27
CA GLY A 140 7.19 -1.16 12.84
C GLY A 140 7.42 -2.52 12.23
N SER A 141 6.36 -3.31 12.24
CA SER A 141 6.23 -4.53 11.45
C SER A 141 4.91 -4.54 10.70
N TYR A 142 4.93 -5.01 9.46
CA TYR A 142 3.75 -5.18 8.62
C TYR A 142 3.83 -6.51 7.88
N MET A 143 2.66 -7.01 7.47
CA MET A 143 2.57 -8.24 6.68
C MET A 143 2.18 -7.95 5.25
N GLU A 144 2.91 -8.50 4.30
CA GLU A 144 2.54 -8.47 2.89
C GLU A 144 2.66 -9.89 2.31
N ARG A 145 1.57 -10.41 1.74
CA ARG A 145 1.51 -11.75 1.13
C ARG A 145 2.04 -12.87 2.05
N GLY A 146 1.78 -12.76 3.35
CA GLY A 146 2.21 -13.73 4.36
C GLY A 146 3.66 -13.57 4.83
N VAL A 147 4.42 -12.62 4.28
CA VAL A 147 5.78 -12.30 4.70
C VAL A 147 5.75 -11.08 5.63
N SER A 148 6.50 -11.15 6.73
CA SER A 148 6.66 -10.03 7.66
C SER A 148 7.83 -9.16 7.24
N PHE A 149 7.61 -7.85 7.21
CA PHE A 149 8.61 -6.84 6.90
C PHE A 149 8.73 -5.85 8.06
N THR A 150 9.85 -5.14 8.12
CA THR A 150 10.08 -4.07 9.10
C THR A 150 10.06 -2.71 8.41
N THR A 151 9.61 -1.71 9.15
CA THR A 151 9.59 -0.30 8.72
C THR A 151 10.07 0.57 9.87
N THR A 152 10.74 1.67 9.55
CA THR A 152 11.22 2.63 10.55
C THR A 152 10.62 3.99 10.24
N TYR A 153 10.12 4.67 11.27
CA TYR A 153 9.59 6.02 11.17
C TYR A 153 10.37 6.96 12.07
N LYS A 154 10.47 8.22 11.66
CA LYS A 154 10.78 9.36 12.50
C LYS A 154 9.55 10.27 12.50
N LEU A 155 8.75 10.19 13.56
CA LEU A 155 7.45 10.86 13.67
C LEU A 155 7.52 12.05 14.62
N THR A 156 6.84 13.12 14.23
CA THR A 156 6.61 14.33 15.04
C THR A 156 5.12 14.53 15.25
N PHE A 157 4.70 14.63 16.50
CA PHE A 157 3.31 14.86 16.91
C PHE A 157 3.13 16.32 17.37
N GLY A 158 2.31 17.08 16.64
CA GLY A 158 2.00 18.47 16.96
C GLY A 158 0.89 18.59 18.00
N VAL A 159 0.91 19.67 18.80
CA VAL A 159 -0.15 19.96 19.79
C VAL A 159 -1.52 20.19 19.16
N ASP A 160 -1.58 20.47 17.87
CA ASP A 160 -2.79 20.70 17.08
C ASP A 160 -3.43 19.40 16.54
N GLY A 161 -2.89 18.24 16.89
CA GLY A 161 -3.36 16.96 16.36
C GLY A 161 -2.73 16.59 15.02
N THR A 162 -1.67 17.27 14.56
CA THR A 162 -0.95 16.90 13.33
C THR A 162 0.12 15.83 13.57
N VAL A 163 0.35 14.97 12.57
CA VAL A 163 1.47 14.03 12.53
C VAL A 163 2.28 14.30 11.26
N THR A 164 3.58 14.48 11.42
CA THR A 164 4.51 14.64 10.29
C THR A 164 5.73 13.76 10.49
N GLY A 165 6.51 13.53 9.45
CA GLY A 165 7.72 12.75 9.59
C GLY A 165 8.28 12.19 8.30
N THR A 166 9.19 11.25 8.47
CA THR A 166 9.78 10.46 7.39
C THR A 166 9.91 9.01 7.84
N GLY A 167 10.15 8.11 6.90
CA GLY A 167 10.50 6.74 7.24
C GLY A 167 11.16 6.01 6.08
N ASN A 168 11.50 4.76 6.35
CA ASN A 168 12.13 3.85 5.40
C ASN A 168 11.65 2.42 5.64
N ASP A 169 11.37 1.70 4.56
CA ASP A 169 11.02 0.29 4.57
C ASP A 169 11.66 -0.44 3.36
N ALA A 170 11.16 -1.63 3.03
CA ALA A 170 11.66 -2.44 1.92
C ALA A 170 11.50 -1.77 0.54
N ASP A 171 10.58 -0.81 0.39
CA ASP A 171 10.35 -0.05 -0.84
C ASP A 171 11.13 1.28 -0.89
N GLY A 172 11.80 1.63 0.20
CA GLY A 172 12.70 2.77 0.33
C GLY A 172 12.13 3.91 1.17
N ASP A 173 12.63 5.12 0.92
CA ASP A 173 12.28 6.28 1.74
C ASP A 173 10.91 6.86 1.39
N PHE A 174 10.19 7.30 2.43
CA PHE A 174 8.89 7.94 2.33
C PHE A 174 8.74 9.13 3.29
N THR A 175 7.79 10.00 2.98
CA THR A 175 7.36 11.11 3.85
C THR A 175 6.03 10.79 4.50
N VAL A 176 5.82 11.33 5.71
CA VAL A 176 4.61 11.12 6.52
C VAL A 176 3.85 12.44 6.67
N ASN A 177 2.54 12.38 6.45
CA ASN A 177 1.61 13.48 6.76
C ASN A 177 0.27 12.91 7.25
N GLY A 178 -0.19 13.35 8.42
CA GLY A 178 -1.34 12.77 9.07
C GLY A 178 -1.92 13.64 10.18
N VAL A 179 -2.89 13.06 10.87
CA VAL A 179 -3.56 13.65 12.02
C VAL A 179 -3.90 12.59 13.06
N TYR A 180 -4.05 13.04 14.30
CA TYR A 180 -4.40 12.20 15.44
C TYR A 180 -5.36 12.93 16.39
N ASN A 181 -6.02 12.14 17.23
CA ASN A 181 -6.94 12.61 18.25
C ASN A 181 -6.61 11.90 19.57
N THR A 182 -6.09 12.65 20.56
CA THR A 182 -5.72 12.09 21.87
C THR A 182 -6.92 11.61 22.67
N THR A 183 -8.07 12.28 22.55
CA THR A 183 -9.27 11.89 23.28
C THR A 183 -9.76 10.49 22.91
N THR A 184 -9.65 10.14 21.63
CA THR A 184 -10.10 8.84 21.10
C THR A 184 -8.96 7.83 20.93
N GLY A 185 -7.71 8.26 21.06
CA GLY A 185 -6.53 7.46 20.76
C GLY A 185 -6.38 7.08 19.28
N LYS A 186 -7.10 7.72 18.36
CA LYS A 186 -7.06 7.39 16.92
C LYS A 186 -6.02 8.21 16.19
N VAL A 187 -5.42 7.60 15.16
CA VAL A 187 -4.42 8.24 14.31
C VAL A 187 -4.56 7.77 12.87
N SER A 188 -4.26 8.64 11.92
CA SER A 188 -4.13 8.28 10.51
C SER A 188 -3.07 9.13 9.84
N TRP A 189 -2.31 8.55 8.93
CA TRP A 189 -1.31 9.27 8.13
C TRP A 189 -1.18 8.66 6.75
N SER A 190 -0.66 9.44 5.81
CA SER A 190 -0.19 8.91 4.54
C SER A 190 1.32 8.76 4.53
N GLU A 191 1.79 7.69 3.89
CA GLU A 191 3.17 7.52 3.46
C GLU A 191 3.22 7.79 1.96
N LYS A 192 4.16 8.65 1.55
CA LYS A 192 4.39 8.94 0.13
C LYS A 192 5.84 8.64 -0.20
N SER A 193 6.05 7.67 -1.08
CA SER A 193 7.39 7.34 -1.57
C SER A 193 8.00 8.56 -2.28
N ARG A 194 9.31 8.78 -2.08
CA ARG A 194 10.04 9.86 -2.76
C ARG A 194 10.30 9.56 -4.24
N TRP A 195 10.46 8.29 -4.58
CA TRP A 195 10.97 7.86 -5.88
C TRP A 195 9.92 7.14 -6.73
N ARG A 196 8.85 6.66 -6.10
CA ARG A 196 7.80 5.86 -6.75
C ARG A 196 6.45 6.55 -6.59
N ASN A 197 5.52 6.25 -7.50
CA ASN A 197 4.12 6.62 -7.35
C ASN A 197 3.39 5.68 -6.36
N LEU A 198 4.04 5.36 -5.24
CA LEU A 198 3.49 4.54 -4.16
C LEU A 198 2.99 5.48 -3.06
N ALA A 199 1.72 5.31 -2.70
CA ALA A 199 1.10 6.05 -1.62
C ALA A 199 0.28 5.07 -0.77
N VAL A 200 0.44 5.20 0.54
CA VAL A 200 -0.21 4.33 1.52
C VAL A 200 -0.96 5.19 2.52
N ASP A 201 -2.21 4.86 2.82
CA ASP A 201 -2.96 5.44 3.93
C ASP A 201 -2.93 4.46 5.10
N VAL A 202 -2.46 4.93 6.24
CA VAL A 202 -2.42 4.18 7.49
C VAL A 202 -3.48 4.73 8.43
N THR A 203 -4.18 3.82 9.11
CA THR A 203 -5.13 4.14 10.18
C THR A 203 -4.86 3.21 11.36
N GLY A 204 -4.90 3.75 12.58
CA GLY A 204 -4.61 2.96 13.76
C GLY A 204 -5.12 3.58 15.05
N SER A 205 -4.75 2.94 16.15
CA SER A 205 -5.05 3.42 17.50
C SER A 205 -3.83 3.22 18.40
N PHE A 206 -3.59 4.23 19.24
CA PHE A 206 -2.58 4.17 20.28
C PHE A 206 -2.97 3.15 21.36
N ASP A 207 -1.97 2.55 21.98
CA ASP A 207 -2.16 1.93 23.29
C ASP A 207 -2.43 2.97 24.39
N ALA A 208 -2.75 2.51 25.60
CA ALA A 208 -3.05 3.39 26.73
C ALA A 208 -1.87 4.30 27.14
N GLN A 209 -0.64 3.95 26.75
CA GLN A 209 0.58 4.67 27.12
C GLN A 209 1.12 5.55 25.99
N TYR A 210 0.48 5.57 24.83
CA TYR A 210 0.98 6.19 23.60
C TYR A 210 2.38 5.72 23.20
N ARG A 211 2.71 4.44 23.47
CA ARG A 211 4.01 3.83 23.14
C ARG A 211 3.96 2.87 21.96
N SER A 212 2.76 2.47 21.56
CA SER A 212 2.54 1.68 20.36
C SER A 212 1.28 2.12 19.63
N ILE A 213 1.25 1.86 18.32
CA ILE A 213 0.09 2.04 17.46
C ILE A 213 -0.17 0.70 16.77
N SER A 214 -1.39 0.20 16.89
CA SER A 214 -1.87 -0.94 16.11
C SER A 214 -2.86 -0.45 15.05
N GLY A 215 -2.74 -0.95 13.82
CA GLY A 215 -3.50 -0.39 12.72
C GLY A 215 -3.52 -1.24 11.46
N ARG A 216 -3.96 -0.59 10.39
CA ARG A 216 -4.01 -1.14 9.04
C ARG A 216 -3.49 -0.11 8.06
N TYR A 217 -2.84 -0.61 7.02
CA TYR A 217 -2.44 0.19 5.88
C TYR A 217 -3.24 -0.19 4.64
N THR A 218 -3.42 0.77 3.73
CA THR A 218 -4.03 0.59 2.42
C THR A 218 -3.20 1.33 1.38
N ALA A 219 -2.50 0.57 0.54
CA ALA A 219 -1.72 1.11 -0.57
C ALA A 219 -2.63 1.48 -1.75
N ASN A 220 -2.19 2.43 -2.57
CA ASN A 220 -2.84 2.76 -3.85
C ASN A 220 -2.83 1.60 -4.84
N THR A 221 -2.03 0.57 -4.63
CA THR A 221 -2.06 -0.67 -5.41
C THR A 221 -3.25 -1.57 -5.07
N GLY A 222 -4.06 -1.20 -4.06
CA GLY A 222 -5.17 -2.00 -3.54
C GLY A 222 -4.76 -3.00 -2.45
N VAL A 223 -3.45 -3.18 -2.20
CA VAL A 223 -2.95 -4.02 -1.11
C VAL A 223 -3.30 -3.39 0.23
N SER A 224 -3.81 -4.18 1.17
CA SER A 224 -4.10 -3.74 2.53
C SER A 224 -3.84 -4.84 3.54
N ASN A 225 -3.21 -4.51 4.67
CA ASN A 225 -3.00 -5.46 5.75
C ASN A 225 -2.86 -4.77 7.12
N THR A 226 -2.63 -5.54 8.17
CA THR A 226 -2.35 -5.03 9.51
C THR A 226 -0.90 -4.60 9.65
N MET A 227 -0.68 -3.62 10.51
CA MET A 227 0.65 -3.19 10.93
C MET A 227 0.65 -2.79 12.40
N THR A 228 1.82 -2.85 13.01
CA THR A 228 2.08 -2.37 14.37
C THR A 228 3.35 -1.55 14.36
N ILE A 229 3.36 -0.42 15.07
CA ILE A 229 4.57 0.37 15.32
C ILE A 229 4.71 0.65 16.81
N ARG A 230 5.95 0.72 17.29
CA ARG A 230 6.30 1.01 18.69
C ARG A 230 7.38 2.08 18.77
N LEU A 231 7.28 2.96 19.75
CA LEU A 231 8.30 3.95 20.03
C LEU A 231 9.59 3.24 20.44
N ALA A 232 10.67 3.49 19.70
CA ALA A 232 11.99 2.96 19.99
C ALA A 232 12.83 3.98 20.76
N THR A 233 12.90 5.21 20.24
CA THR A 233 13.69 6.29 20.85
C THR A 233 12.88 7.58 20.79
N ALA A 234 12.65 8.21 21.94
CA ALA A 234 11.99 9.52 21.99
C ALA A 234 12.99 10.64 21.66
N ASP A 235 12.56 11.63 20.89
CA ASP A 235 13.36 12.82 20.61
C ASP A 235 13.25 13.80 21.81
N PRO A 236 14.34 14.06 22.56
CA PRO A 236 14.27 14.82 23.81
C PRO A 236 13.87 16.29 23.63
N MET A 237 14.01 16.84 22.42
CA MET A 237 13.78 18.26 22.11
C MET A 237 12.36 18.62 21.68
N THR A 238 11.43 17.68 21.60
CA THR A 238 10.05 17.94 21.13
C THR A 238 9.04 18.11 22.25
N GLN A 239 9.47 18.16 23.51
CA GLN A 239 8.54 18.54 24.57
C GLN A 239 8.04 19.97 24.29
N PRO A 240 6.71 20.21 24.32
CA PRO A 240 6.17 21.55 24.13
C PRO A 240 6.87 22.48 25.12
N VAL A 241 7.64 23.44 24.59
CA VAL A 241 8.14 24.53 25.43
C VAL A 241 6.89 25.10 26.09
N PRO A 242 6.78 25.05 27.44
CA PRO A 242 5.59 25.54 28.11
C PRO A 242 5.34 26.96 27.65
N ILE A 243 4.24 27.19 26.93
CA ILE A 243 3.91 28.53 26.45
C ILE A 243 3.84 29.39 27.72
N PRO A 244 4.71 30.41 27.88
CA PRO A 244 4.70 31.24 29.06
C PRO A 244 3.31 31.85 29.16
N HIS A 245 2.58 31.51 30.23
CA HIS A 245 1.20 31.93 30.38
C HIS A 245 1.17 33.46 30.44
N PRO A 246 0.49 34.14 29.50
CA PRO A 246 0.36 35.59 29.52
C PRO A 246 -0.57 35.95 30.70
N GLY A 247 0.02 36.30 31.85
CA GLY A 247 -0.74 36.71 33.03
C GLY A 247 -0.12 36.38 34.38
N MET A 248 0.91 35.52 34.45
CA MET A 248 1.74 35.49 35.67
C MET A 248 2.76 36.61 35.56
N THR A 249 2.44 37.75 36.17
CA THR A 249 3.41 38.79 36.50
C THR A 249 4.59 38.10 37.14
N ARG A 250 5.70 38.01 36.39
CA ARG A 250 6.95 37.46 36.88
C ARG A 250 7.33 38.33 38.08
N THR A 251 7.09 37.84 39.30
CA THR A 251 7.75 38.38 40.48
C THR A 251 9.23 38.26 40.18
N GLU A 252 9.83 39.41 39.90
CA GLU A 252 11.23 39.57 39.57
C GLU A 252 12.02 38.93 40.71
N ALA A 253 12.53 37.72 40.48
CA ALA A 253 13.44 37.10 41.41
C ALA A 253 14.63 38.06 41.56
N PRO A 254 15.03 38.44 42.79
CA PRO A 254 16.09 39.41 43.00
C PRO A 254 17.32 38.95 42.23
N SER A 255 17.77 39.83 41.34
CA SER A 255 18.96 39.66 40.52
C SER A 255 20.12 39.20 41.43
N PRO A 256 20.66 37.98 41.25
CA PRO A 256 21.86 37.58 41.98
C PRO A 256 22.98 38.54 41.59
N ALA A 257 23.51 39.25 42.58
CA ALA A 257 24.63 40.16 42.42
C ALA A 257 25.74 39.47 41.60
N HIS A 258 26.26 40.20 40.61
CA HIS A 258 27.36 39.76 39.77
C HIS A 258 28.56 39.38 40.63
N THR A 259 28.77 38.08 40.86
CA THR A 259 30.06 37.56 41.32
C THR A 259 31.03 37.69 40.15
N ALA A 260 31.97 38.63 40.28
CA ALA A 260 33.07 38.79 39.34
C ALA A 260 33.82 37.46 39.18
N LEU A 261 33.86 36.95 37.94
CA LEU A 261 34.65 35.78 37.58
C LEU A 261 36.13 36.19 37.58
N THR A 262 36.89 35.67 38.54
CA THR A 262 38.36 35.63 38.47
C THR A 262 38.77 34.68 37.36
N VAL A 263 39.35 35.21 36.30
CA VAL A 263 39.94 34.47 35.19
C VAL A 263 41.17 33.73 35.71
N ALA A 264 41.10 32.39 35.74
CA ALA A 264 42.26 31.54 35.99
C ALA A 264 43.12 31.42 34.72
N PRO A 265 44.46 31.33 34.83
CA PRO A 265 45.36 31.27 33.68
C PRO A 265 45.23 29.95 32.90
N THR A 266 45.22 30.08 31.58
CA THR A 266 45.26 28.99 30.59
C THR A 266 46.54 28.16 30.72
N GLU A 267 46.39 26.86 30.96
CA GLU A 267 47.49 25.87 30.96
C GLU A 267 47.74 25.38 29.51
N PRO A 268 49.01 25.19 29.09
CA PRO A 268 49.33 24.86 27.71
C PRO A 268 49.06 23.39 27.34
N ASP A 269 48.56 23.26 26.12
CA ASP A 269 48.32 22.06 25.33
C ASP A 269 49.38 20.97 25.50
N ARG A 270 48.95 19.75 25.86
CA ARG A 270 49.74 18.53 25.73
C ARG A 270 49.06 17.61 24.73
N GLU A 271 49.70 17.52 23.57
CA GLU A 271 49.41 16.59 22.48
C GLU A 271 49.74 15.14 22.90
N PRO A 272 48.79 14.19 22.89
CA PRO A 272 49.09 12.80 23.14
C PRO A 272 49.54 12.11 21.83
N THR A 273 50.81 11.73 21.79
CA THR A 273 51.35 10.74 20.82
C THR A 273 50.64 9.40 21.04
N ILE A 274 49.93 8.91 20.02
CA ILE A 274 49.37 7.55 20.01
C ILE A 274 50.16 6.73 18.98
N ASP A 275 51.20 6.06 19.47
CA ASP A 275 51.80 4.90 18.80
C ASP A 275 51.04 3.65 19.24
N GLY A 276 50.36 2.97 18.30
CA GLY A 276 49.46 1.87 18.63
C GLY A 276 49.17 0.93 17.48
N ARG A 277 50.22 0.36 16.90
CA ARG A 277 50.20 -0.82 16.01
C ARG A 277 49.26 -1.89 16.56
N SER A 278 48.28 -2.32 15.76
CA SER A 278 47.50 -3.53 16.02
C SER A 278 47.25 -4.28 14.71
N ASP A 279 48.08 -5.30 14.52
CA ASP A 279 47.91 -6.36 13.54
C ASP A 279 46.59 -7.08 13.83
N THR A 280 45.67 -7.11 12.86
CA THR A 280 44.46 -7.95 12.93
C THR A 280 44.56 -9.07 11.92
N THR A 281 45.04 -10.22 12.39
CA THR A 281 44.95 -11.52 11.72
C THR A 281 43.48 -11.97 11.72
N ALA A 282 42.88 -12.15 10.55
CA ALA A 282 41.56 -12.76 10.41
C ALA A 282 41.71 -14.28 10.21
N PRO A 283 41.11 -15.14 11.07
CA PRO A 283 40.91 -16.54 10.75
C PRO A 283 39.58 -16.74 10.02
N SER A 284 39.66 -17.45 8.91
CA SER A 284 38.56 -18.06 8.16
C SER A 284 37.96 -19.26 8.91
N SER A 285 36.63 -19.34 8.93
CA SER A 285 35.82 -20.52 9.28
C SER A 285 34.38 -20.16 8.82
N PHE A 286 33.76 -20.74 7.78
CA PHE A 286 33.52 -22.14 7.42
C PHE A 286 32.82 -22.98 8.51
N GLY A 287 31.51 -22.74 8.65
CA GLY A 287 30.50 -23.70 9.12
C GLY A 287 29.15 -23.23 8.56
N GLY A 288 28.35 -24.01 7.83
CA GLY A 288 28.21 -25.45 7.82
C GLY A 288 26.97 -25.87 8.61
N GLY A 289 25.80 -25.78 7.97
CA GLY A 289 24.60 -26.59 8.27
C GLY A 289 23.77 -26.22 9.50
N GLN A 290 22.46 -25.97 9.29
CA GLN A 290 21.40 -26.79 9.90
C GLN A 290 20.03 -26.39 9.34
N ASP A 291 19.50 -27.27 8.50
CA ASP A 291 18.08 -27.36 8.18
C ASP A 291 17.27 -27.54 9.47
N ARG A 292 16.44 -26.55 9.79
CA ARG A 292 15.41 -26.69 10.82
C ARG A 292 14.07 -26.93 10.12
N GLN A 293 13.60 -28.17 10.20
CA GLN A 293 12.19 -28.50 9.95
C GLN A 293 11.29 -27.78 10.98
N PRO A 294 10.12 -27.25 10.59
CA PRO A 294 9.14 -26.75 11.54
C PRO A 294 8.40 -27.91 12.21
N ALA A 295 8.34 -27.87 13.54
CA ALA A 295 7.54 -28.77 14.36
C ALA A 295 6.03 -28.51 14.12
N VAL A 296 5.31 -29.58 13.77
CA VAL A 296 3.85 -29.63 13.73
C VAL A 296 3.34 -29.77 15.16
N ILE A 297 2.69 -28.73 15.68
CA ILE A 297 1.95 -28.79 16.95
C ILE A 297 0.52 -29.24 16.64
N THR A 298 0.24 -30.52 16.90
CA THR A 298 -1.13 -31.04 16.96
C THR A 298 -1.71 -30.70 18.33
N ARG A 299 -2.77 -29.89 18.37
CA ARG A 299 -3.54 -29.64 19.59
C ARG A 299 -4.48 -30.82 19.85
N PHE A 300 -4.49 -31.32 21.08
CA PHE A 300 -5.62 -32.03 21.68
C PHE A 300 -6.58 -31.02 22.29
#